data_AF-A0A800BWM4-F1
#
_entry.id   AF-A0A800BWM4-F1
#
_cell.length_a   1.000
_cell.length_b   1.000
_cell.length_c   1.000
_cell.angle_alpha   90.00
_cell.angle_beta   90.00
_cell.angle_gamma   90.00
#
_symmetry.space_group_name_H-M   'P 1'
#
loop_
_entity.id
_entity.type
_entity.pdbx_description
1 polymer ?
#
loop_
_entity_poly.entity_id
_entity_poly.type
_entity_poly.pdbx_seq_one_letter_code
_entity_poly.pdbx_strand_id
1 'polypeptide(L)'
;MANLKLPERFRLFAPWERTVDRVLTPLEAFIHSQTAAAMALMSMTLVALFLANFAWSGGYHHFFEQKLTLALGPWSVSMSLHYWINDGLMAFFFFLIGLEIKRELLAGELSNLRAAMLPVVAAIGGMVVPALIYVAINWDQPTINGWGIPMATDIAFAISALVLLGSRVAPGLVTFLIALAIVDDLGAVAVIALFYTDTINVGALLSAFAVWGVLWLFNLAGIYRVLPYAVGGILMWSFMLASGVHATIAGVLTALAIPARPKINPQYFDDVVHGLLEKFRKHPNQNTIFLSEDQKGVILSVEEAAVGVQPPSMRLEHSLHLPVALLVIPLFALANAGIEISARDLAEVFSHPVSLGIIVGLVVGKTIGVAGTAWLATKLGIASLPSGARPSQLIGIGLLAGIGFTMSIFIAELAWPGQTELLVQAKMGIFMASLIAGVSGYIWLRWVAR
;
A
#
# COMPACT_ATOMS: atom_id res chain seq x y z
N MET A 1 -13.21 -13.42 4.04
CA MET A 1 -14.23 -13.99 3.13
C MET A 1 -14.68 -15.33 3.67
N ALA A 2 -15.99 -15.60 3.67
CA ALA A 2 -16.50 -16.92 4.02
C ALA A 2 -16.17 -17.89 2.88
N ASN A 3 -15.07 -18.65 3.02
CA ASN A 3 -14.75 -19.71 2.07
C ASN A 3 -15.83 -20.79 2.18
N LEU A 4 -16.61 -20.95 1.12
CA LEU A 4 -17.73 -21.88 1.03
C LEU A 4 -17.17 -23.31 0.93
N LYS A 5 -16.84 -23.91 2.08
CA LYS A 5 -16.39 -25.31 2.16
C LYS A 5 -17.58 -26.23 1.91
N LEU A 6 -17.73 -26.69 0.66
CA LEU A 6 -18.76 -27.63 0.26
C LEU A 6 -18.53 -29.00 0.95
N PRO A 7 -19.51 -29.54 1.70
CA PRO A 7 -19.43 -30.88 2.28
C PRO A 7 -19.19 -31.97 1.22
N GLU A 8 -18.44 -33.02 1.56
CA GLU A 8 -18.03 -34.06 0.59
C GLU A 8 -19.19 -34.68 -0.19
N ARG A 9 -20.37 -34.81 0.44
CA ARG A 9 -21.59 -35.34 -0.18
C ARG A 9 -22.11 -34.54 -1.39
N PHE A 10 -21.60 -33.33 -1.63
CA PHE A 10 -22.00 -32.46 -2.74
C PHE A 10 -20.97 -32.39 -3.88
N ARG A 11 -19.83 -33.09 -3.79
CA ARG A 11 -18.80 -33.13 -4.85
C ARG A 11 -19.12 -34.25 -5.86
N LEU A 12 -19.56 -33.88 -7.07
CA LEU A 12 -20.06 -34.84 -8.06
C LEU A 12 -18.96 -35.54 -8.87
N PHE A 13 -17.83 -34.89 -9.19
CA PHE A 13 -16.67 -35.54 -9.82
C PHE A 13 -15.40 -34.65 -9.78
N ALA A 14 -14.42 -34.95 -8.90
CA ALA A 14 -13.15 -34.21 -8.82
C ALA A 14 -12.04 -35.06 -8.16
N PRO A 15 -11.56 -36.15 -8.82
CA PRO A 15 -10.78 -37.22 -8.18
C PRO A 15 -9.40 -36.79 -7.68
N TRP A 16 -8.73 -35.91 -8.42
CA TRP A 16 -7.43 -35.34 -8.04
C TRP A 16 -7.56 -34.04 -7.24
N GLU A 17 -8.76 -33.47 -7.16
CA GLU A 17 -9.02 -32.21 -6.47
C GLU A 17 -8.65 -32.30 -5.00
N ARG A 18 -8.76 -33.46 -4.34
CA ARG A 18 -8.28 -33.61 -2.96
C ARG A 18 -6.76 -33.47 -2.84
N THR A 19 -6.02 -34.01 -3.81
CA THR A 19 -4.55 -33.93 -3.82
C THR A 19 -4.11 -32.52 -4.18
N VAL A 20 -4.79 -31.91 -5.14
CA VAL A 20 -4.60 -30.51 -5.53
C VAL A 20 -4.98 -29.57 -4.39
N ASP A 21 -6.17 -29.68 -3.80
CA ASP A 21 -6.64 -28.95 -2.61
C ASP A 21 -5.64 -29.10 -1.46
N ARG A 22 -5.12 -30.31 -1.19
CA ARG A 22 -4.13 -30.53 -0.11
C ARG A 22 -2.84 -29.73 -0.28
N VAL A 23 -2.44 -29.42 -1.51
CA VAL A 23 -1.23 -28.64 -1.81
C VAL A 23 -1.58 -27.16 -2.00
N LEU A 24 -2.63 -26.87 -2.78
CA LEU A 24 -3.04 -25.51 -3.13
C LEU A 24 -3.75 -24.79 -1.99
N THR A 25 -4.67 -25.40 -1.22
CA THR A 25 -5.36 -24.64 -0.16
C THR A 25 -4.43 -24.14 0.95
N PRO A 26 -3.41 -24.87 1.42
CA PRO A 26 -2.44 -24.32 2.36
C PRO A 26 -1.57 -23.23 1.73
N LEU A 27 -1.14 -23.40 0.48
CA LEU A 27 -0.35 -22.41 -0.26
C LEU A 27 -1.16 -21.14 -0.52
N GLU A 28 -2.41 -21.28 -0.92
CA GLU A 28 -3.36 -20.19 -1.16
C GLU A 28 -3.68 -19.47 0.15
N ALA A 29 -3.97 -20.20 1.24
CA ALA A 29 -4.17 -19.60 2.55
C ALA A 29 -2.91 -18.88 3.06
N PHE A 30 -1.72 -19.41 2.77
CA PHE A 30 -0.45 -18.75 3.06
C PHE A 30 -0.31 -17.45 2.25
N ILE A 31 -0.44 -17.54 0.92
CA ILE A 31 -0.39 -16.41 -0.01
C ILE A 31 -1.38 -15.31 0.39
N HIS A 32 -2.59 -15.67 0.80
CA HIS A 32 -3.63 -14.73 1.24
C HIS A 32 -3.46 -14.23 2.69
N SER A 33 -2.43 -14.68 3.41
CA SER A 33 -2.12 -14.17 4.74
C SER A 33 -1.29 -12.87 4.64
N GLN A 34 -1.62 -11.86 5.46
CA GLN A 34 -0.83 -10.63 5.56
C GLN A 34 0.65 -10.92 5.95
N THR A 35 0.86 -11.98 6.72
CA THR A 35 2.19 -12.46 7.09
C THR A 35 3.04 -12.92 5.92
N ALA A 36 2.44 -13.49 4.86
CA ALA A 36 3.20 -13.91 3.68
C ALA A 36 3.74 -12.73 2.89
N ALA A 37 2.98 -11.62 2.80
CA ALA A 37 3.47 -10.37 2.22
C ALA A 37 4.69 -9.84 2.97
N ALA A 38 4.62 -9.74 4.30
CA ALA A 38 5.77 -9.30 5.10
C ALA A 38 6.97 -10.26 5.02
N MET A 39 6.74 -11.58 4.99
CA MET A 39 7.82 -12.56 4.79
C MET A 39 8.45 -12.47 3.40
N ALA A 40 7.66 -12.28 2.34
CA ALA A 40 8.17 -12.09 0.99
C ALA A 40 9.03 -10.82 0.91
N LEU A 41 8.53 -9.73 1.48
CA LEU A 41 9.25 -8.45 1.56
C LEU A 41 10.57 -8.58 2.34
N MET A 42 10.53 -9.18 3.53
CA MET A 42 11.72 -9.44 4.34
C MET A 42 12.72 -10.34 3.62
N SER A 43 12.25 -11.38 2.92
CA SER A 43 13.12 -12.30 2.19
C SER A 43 13.83 -11.58 1.05
N MET A 44 13.11 -10.78 0.24
CA MET A 44 13.73 -10.00 -0.84
C MET A 44 14.69 -8.94 -0.32
N THR A 45 14.41 -8.36 0.84
CA THR A 45 15.32 -7.43 1.52
C THR A 45 16.62 -8.12 1.93
N LEU A 46 16.54 -9.29 2.56
CA LEU A 46 17.71 -10.08 2.94
C LEU A 46 18.51 -10.51 1.71
N VAL A 47 17.84 -10.91 0.64
CA VAL A 47 18.48 -11.24 -0.64
C VAL A 47 19.19 -10.01 -1.23
N ALA A 48 18.55 -8.84 -1.25
CA ALA A 48 19.19 -7.60 -1.70
C ALA A 48 20.45 -7.26 -0.91
N LEU A 49 20.38 -7.30 0.43
CA LEU A 49 21.53 -7.05 1.30
C LEU A 49 22.65 -8.08 1.07
N PHE A 50 22.29 -9.35 0.91
CA PHE A 50 23.25 -10.41 0.62
C PHE A 50 23.92 -10.19 -0.75
N LEU A 51 23.15 -9.89 -1.80
CA LEU A 51 23.72 -9.69 -3.13
C LEU A 51 24.60 -8.43 -3.21
N ALA A 52 24.22 -7.36 -2.51
CA ALA A 52 24.96 -6.11 -2.49
C ALA A 52 26.30 -6.18 -1.71
N ASN A 53 26.45 -7.09 -0.75
CA ASN A 53 27.63 -7.13 0.13
C ASN A 53 28.62 -8.27 -0.15
N PHE A 54 28.28 -9.20 -1.03
CA PHE A 54 29.10 -10.37 -1.34
C PHE A 54 29.71 -10.26 -2.75
N ALA A 55 30.42 -11.32 -3.20
CA ALA A 55 31.16 -11.36 -4.46
C ALA A 55 30.34 -11.07 -5.75
N TRP A 56 29.02 -10.87 -5.63
CA TRP A 56 28.12 -10.52 -6.72
C TRP A 56 27.62 -9.05 -6.69
N SER A 57 28.18 -8.17 -5.84
CA SER A 57 27.73 -6.77 -5.76
C SER A 57 27.76 -6.05 -7.11
N GLY A 58 28.87 -6.16 -7.85
CA GLY A 58 28.99 -5.56 -9.18
C GLY A 58 27.96 -6.08 -10.18
N GLY A 59 27.61 -7.38 -10.12
CA GLY A 59 26.58 -7.98 -10.96
C GLY A 59 25.17 -7.51 -10.58
N TYR A 60 24.90 -7.37 -9.27
CA TYR A 60 23.66 -6.85 -8.73
C TYR A 60 23.41 -5.39 -9.14
N HIS A 61 24.39 -4.51 -8.92
CA HIS A 61 24.27 -3.09 -9.30
C HIS A 61 24.16 -2.93 -10.81
N HIS A 62 25.01 -3.62 -11.58
CA HIS A 62 24.93 -3.58 -13.05
C HIS A 62 23.58 -4.06 -13.58
N PHE A 63 22.98 -5.10 -12.97
CA PHE A 63 21.66 -5.59 -13.37
C PHE A 63 20.60 -4.48 -13.27
N PHE A 64 20.51 -3.78 -12.15
CA PHE A 64 19.51 -2.72 -11.97
C PHE A 64 19.81 -1.45 -12.77
N GLU A 65 21.06 -1.21 -13.14
CA GLU A 65 21.47 -0.09 -14.01
C GLU A 65 21.24 -0.36 -15.51
N GLN A 66 20.93 -1.59 -15.92
CA GLN A 66 20.65 -1.90 -17.33
C GLN A 66 19.53 -1.01 -17.86
N LYS A 67 19.80 -0.39 -19.03
CA LYS A 67 18.85 0.52 -19.67
C LYS A 67 17.86 -0.25 -20.53
N LEU A 68 16.60 -0.21 -20.13
CA LEU A 68 15.49 -0.66 -20.96
C LEU A 68 15.02 0.53 -21.82
N THR A 69 15.20 0.41 -23.13
CA THR A 69 14.81 1.45 -24.09
C THR A 69 13.55 1.02 -24.83
N LEU A 70 12.47 1.77 -24.65
CA LEU A 70 11.26 1.64 -25.46
C LEU A 70 11.32 2.69 -26.56
N ALA A 71 11.30 2.24 -27.82
CA ALA A 71 11.33 3.12 -28.98
C ALA A 71 10.12 2.84 -29.89
N LEU A 72 9.39 3.90 -30.25
CA LEU A 72 8.28 3.88 -31.20
C LEU A 72 8.48 5.03 -32.20
N GLY A 73 9.09 4.72 -33.35
CA GLY A 73 9.43 5.71 -34.37
C GLY A 73 10.45 6.74 -33.84
N PRO A 74 10.20 8.06 -33.91
CA PRO A 74 11.10 9.09 -33.41
C PRO A 74 11.09 9.23 -31.87
N TRP A 75 10.13 8.61 -31.19
CA TRP A 75 10.03 8.65 -29.73
C TRP A 75 10.85 7.51 -29.11
N SER A 76 11.78 7.85 -28.23
CA SER A 76 12.52 6.87 -27.45
C SER A 76 12.59 7.29 -25.99
N VAL A 77 12.34 6.34 -25.09
CA VAL A 77 12.50 6.50 -23.65
C VAL A 77 13.43 5.41 -23.18
N SER A 78 14.59 5.82 -22.65
CA SER A 78 15.62 4.93 -22.12
C SER A 78 15.78 5.18 -20.63
N MET A 79 15.38 4.22 -19.82
CA MET A 79 15.42 4.30 -18.36
C MET A 79 16.06 3.03 -17.79
N SER A 80 16.74 3.13 -16.65
CA SER A 80 17.30 1.97 -15.97
C SER A 80 16.18 1.06 -15.45
N LEU A 81 16.47 -0.23 -15.25
CA LEU A 81 15.54 -1.14 -14.60
C LEU A 81 15.16 -0.65 -13.20
N HIS A 82 16.11 -0.08 -12.47
CA HIS A 82 15.87 0.58 -11.18
C HIS A 82 14.80 1.67 -11.30
N TYR A 83 14.91 2.55 -12.30
CA TYR A 83 13.94 3.63 -12.52
C TYR A 83 12.56 3.09 -12.91
N TRP A 84 12.49 2.06 -13.76
CA TRP A 84 11.22 1.40 -14.11
C TRP A 84 10.51 0.79 -12.91
N ILE A 85 11.27 0.21 -11.98
CA ILE A 85 10.73 -0.32 -10.72
C ILE A 85 10.22 0.85 -9.85
N ASN A 86 11.03 1.89 -9.65
CA ASN A 86 10.70 2.98 -8.75
C ASN A 86 9.57 3.89 -9.25
N ASP A 87 9.52 4.19 -10.53
CA ASP A 87 8.46 5.07 -11.08
C ASP A 87 7.28 4.28 -11.63
N GLY A 88 7.54 3.15 -12.29
CA GLY A 88 6.51 2.34 -12.95
C GLY A 88 5.76 1.46 -11.95
N LEU A 89 6.47 0.59 -11.22
CA LEU A 89 5.80 -0.30 -10.27
C LEU A 89 5.25 0.45 -9.06
N MET A 90 5.91 1.50 -8.57
CA MET A 90 5.32 2.31 -7.50
C MET A 90 4.08 3.06 -7.97
N ALA A 91 3.95 3.46 -9.24
CA ALA A 91 2.69 4.01 -9.73
C ALA A 91 1.54 2.99 -9.60
N PHE A 92 1.79 1.68 -9.76
CA PHE A 92 0.81 0.63 -9.47
C PHE A 92 0.51 0.49 -7.97
N PHE A 93 1.52 0.61 -7.11
CA PHE A 93 1.32 0.62 -5.66
C PHE A 93 0.47 1.81 -5.21
N PHE A 94 0.79 3.02 -5.66
CA PHE A 94 0.01 4.22 -5.38
C PHE A 94 -1.38 4.21 -6.04
N PHE A 95 -1.55 3.51 -7.16
CA PHE A 95 -2.87 3.23 -7.71
C PHE A 95 -3.72 2.38 -6.75
N LEU A 96 -3.16 1.32 -6.16
CA LEU A 96 -3.85 0.53 -5.13
C LEU A 96 -4.20 1.40 -3.91
N ILE A 97 -3.25 2.18 -3.40
CA ILE A 97 -3.51 3.13 -2.31
C ILE A 97 -4.63 4.10 -2.68
N GLY A 98 -4.63 4.64 -3.89
CA GLY A 98 -5.70 5.53 -4.34
C GLY A 98 -7.08 4.88 -4.37
N LEU A 99 -7.17 3.58 -4.68
CA LEU A 99 -8.42 2.81 -4.60
C LEU A 99 -8.86 2.64 -3.15
N GLU A 100 -7.92 2.33 -2.26
CA GLU A 100 -8.18 2.14 -0.83
C GLU A 100 -8.60 3.45 -0.15
N ILE A 101 -7.92 4.56 -0.41
CA ILE A 101 -8.30 5.91 0.03
C ILE A 101 -9.73 6.22 -0.42
N LYS A 102 -10.04 5.96 -1.69
CA LYS A 102 -11.38 6.21 -2.23
C LYS A 102 -12.43 5.36 -1.53
N ARG A 103 -12.15 4.09 -1.25
CA ARG A 103 -13.05 3.19 -0.51
C ARG A 103 -13.27 3.71 0.92
N GLU A 104 -12.20 4.04 1.64
CA GLU A 104 -12.28 4.49 3.03
C GLU A 104 -13.07 5.79 3.18
N LEU A 105 -12.88 6.75 2.27
CA LEU A 105 -13.62 8.02 2.27
C LEU A 105 -15.11 7.84 1.95
N LEU A 106 -15.47 6.88 1.11
CA LEU A 106 -16.86 6.70 0.66
C LEU A 106 -17.66 5.72 1.52
N ALA A 107 -17.03 4.65 2.01
CA ALA A 107 -17.72 3.53 2.65
C ALA A 107 -16.97 2.93 3.86
N GLY A 108 -15.79 3.46 4.22
CA GLY A 108 -14.99 2.95 5.34
C GLY A 108 -15.03 3.84 6.57
N GLU A 109 -14.01 3.72 7.43
CA GLU A 109 -13.93 4.43 8.72
C GLU A 109 -13.78 5.95 8.53
N LEU A 110 -13.17 6.37 7.43
CA LEU A 110 -13.00 7.79 7.11
C LEU A 110 -14.29 8.48 6.62
N SER A 111 -15.32 7.72 6.27
CA SER A 111 -16.62 8.28 5.84
C SER A 111 -17.39 8.97 6.97
N ASN A 112 -17.16 8.56 8.22
CA ASN A 112 -17.75 9.17 9.40
C ASN A 112 -16.77 10.14 10.06
N LEU A 113 -17.03 11.44 9.94
CA LEU A 113 -16.21 12.51 10.51
C LEU A 113 -15.76 12.24 11.95
N ARG A 114 -16.66 11.81 12.86
CA ARG A 114 -16.31 11.58 14.27
C ARG A 114 -15.36 10.39 14.46
N ALA A 115 -15.55 9.32 13.67
CA ALA A 115 -14.66 8.16 13.71
C ALA A 115 -13.31 8.47 13.06
N ALA A 116 -13.32 9.24 11.97
CA ALA A 116 -12.15 9.65 11.20
C ALA A 116 -11.22 10.63 11.94
N MET A 117 -11.75 11.41 12.90
CA MET A 117 -10.95 12.42 13.62
C MET A 117 -9.72 11.83 14.29
N LEU A 118 -9.83 10.66 14.94
CA LEU A 118 -8.69 10.09 15.66
C LEU A 118 -7.56 9.66 14.70
N PRO A 119 -7.79 8.81 13.68
CA PRO A 119 -6.75 8.47 12.70
C PRO A 119 -6.14 9.70 12.02
N VAL A 120 -6.96 10.67 11.61
CA VAL A 120 -6.49 11.84 10.86
C VAL A 120 -5.59 12.73 11.73
N VAL A 121 -6.01 13.05 12.96
CA VAL A 121 -5.19 13.87 13.86
C VAL A 121 -3.90 13.15 14.24
N ALA A 122 -3.99 11.84 14.51
CA ALA A 122 -2.84 11.01 14.81
C ALA A 122 -1.84 10.93 13.65
N ALA A 123 -2.33 10.83 12.41
CA ALA A 123 -1.51 10.81 11.19
C ALA A 123 -0.82 12.16 10.97
N ILE A 124 -1.56 13.27 11.04
CA ILE A 124 -0.97 14.62 10.91
C ILE A 124 0.12 14.83 11.98
N GLY A 125 -0.14 14.47 13.23
CA GLY A 125 0.88 14.50 14.28
C GLY A 125 2.06 13.58 13.98
N GLY A 126 1.77 12.36 13.51
CA GLY A 126 2.72 11.35 13.08
C GLY A 126 3.54 11.73 11.85
N MET A 127 3.16 12.74 11.07
CA MET A 127 3.96 13.26 9.95
C MET A 127 4.75 14.51 10.36
N VAL A 128 4.08 15.47 11.01
CA VAL A 128 4.66 16.77 11.33
C VAL A 128 5.77 16.63 12.38
N VAL A 129 5.55 15.85 13.44
CA VAL A 129 6.53 15.74 14.54
C VAL A 129 7.86 15.10 14.07
N PRO A 130 7.87 13.95 13.35
CA PRO A 130 9.11 13.42 12.79
C PRO A 130 9.84 14.37 11.85
N ALA A 131 9.09 15.04 10.96
CA ALA A 131 9.65 16.00 10.02
C ALA A 131 10.36 17.16 10.74
N LEU A 132 9.72 17.73 11.76
CA LEU A 132 10.31 18.80 12.56
C LEU A 132 11.55 18.34 13.34
N ILE A 133 11.54 17.12 13.87
CA ILE A 133 12.71 16.54 14.54
C ILE A 133 13.88 16.38 13.54
N TYR A 134 13.60 15.89 12.34
CA TYR A 134 14.62 15.75 11.30
C TYR A 134 15.22 17.11 10.93
N VAL A 135 14.35 18.11 10.69
CA VAL A 135 14.75 19.47 10.36
C VAL A 135 15.58 20.10 11.48
N ALA A 136 15.22 19.86 12.75
CA ALA A 136 15.99 20.38 13.88
C ALA A 136 17.41 19.77 13.95
N ILE A 137 17.55 18.49 13.62
CA ILE A 137 18.86 17.79 13.61
C ILE A 137 19.70 18.22 12.39
N ASN A 138 19.07 18.43 11.24
CA ASN A 138 19.72 18.80 9.98
C ASN A 138 19.61 20.31 9.70
N TRP A 139 19.49 21.14 10.74
CA TRP A 139 19.35 22.57 10.58
C TRP A 139 20.62 23.16 9.95
N ASP A 140 20.44 24.00 8.94
CA ASP A 140 21.54 24.63 8.17
C ASP A 140 22.50 23.63 7.49
N GLN A 141 22.04 22.38 7.30
CA GLN A 141 22.78 21.35 6.56
C GLN A 141 22.17 21.15 5.15
N PRO A 142 22.98 20.83 4.12
CA PRO A 142 22.49 20.48 2.79
C PRO A 142 21.52 19.28 2.79
N THR A 143 21.57 18.47 3.85
CA THR A 143 20.75 17.29 4.07
C THR A 143 19.33 17.60 4.53
N ILE A 144 18.97 18.88 4.77
CA ILE A 144 17.63 19.27 5.23
C ILE A 144 16.49 18.81 4.30
N ASN A 145 16.78 18.61 3.01
CA ASN A 145 15.80 18.13 2.02
C ASN A 145 15.26 16.73 2.32
N GLY A 146 15.92 15.95 3.19
CA GLY A 146 15.45 14.62 3.62
C GLY A 146 14.30 14.61 4.63
N TRP A 147 13.70 15.77 4.94
CA TRP A 147 12.69 15.90 6.01
C TRP A 147 11.44 15.03 5.82
N GLY A 148 11.09 14.66 4.59
CA GLY A 148 9.98 13.77 4.31
C GLY A 148 10.24 12.31 4.68
N ILE A 149 11.50 11.88 4.77
CA ILE A 149 11.86 10.46 4.97
C ILE A 149 11.24 9.86 6.25
N PRO A 150 11.32 10.52 7.43
CA PRO A 150 10.77 9.95 8.66
C PRO A 150 9.26 10.16 8.84
N MET A 151 8.53 10.66 7.83
CA MET A 151 7.07 10.81 7.90
C MET A 151 6.31 9.56 7.46
N ALA A 152 6.95 8.67 6.71
CA ALA A 152 6.32 7.50 6.11
C ALA A 152 6.19 6.31 7.08
N THR A 153 5.21 5.45 6.80
CA THR A 153 4.96 4.20 7.53
C THR A 153 4.72 3.06 6.53
N ASP A 154 5.46 1.97 6.67
CA ASP A 154 5.26 0.73 5.92
C ASP A 154 4.16 -0.11 6.59
N ILE A 155 2.97 -0.03 5.99
CA ILE A 155 1.76 -0.71 6.44
C ILE A 155 1.95 -2.23 6.56
N ALA A 156 2.71 -2.86 5.64
CA ALA A 156 2.82 -4.31 5.58
C ALA A 156 3.56 -4.86 6.80
N PHE A 157 4.67 -4.22 7.18
CA PHE A 157 5.41 -4.59 8.39
C PHE A 157 4.69 -4.17 9.68
N ALA A 158 4.11 -2.97 9.71
CA ALA A 158 3.41 -2.48 10.90
C ALA A 158 2.22 -3.37 11.28
N ILE A 159 1.38 -3.73 10.30
CA ILE A 159 0.25 -4.65 10.53
C ILE A 159 0.75 -6.04 10.88
N SER A 160 1.77 -6.55 10.20
CA SER A 160 2.29 -7.89 10.49
C SER A 160 2.83 -8.00 11.92
N ALA A 161 3.58 -7.00 12.39
CA ALA A 161 4.04 -6.94 13.78
C ALA A 161 2.88 -6.89 14.77
N LEU A 162 1.80 -6.17 14.44
CA LEU A 162 0.60 -6.08 15.27
C LEU A 162 -0.17 -7.41 15.31
N VAL A 163 -0.35 -8.08 14.17
CA VAL A 163 -1.07 -9.35 14.03
C VAL A 163 -0.35 -10.51 14.73
N LEU A 164 0.98 -10.48 14.81
CA LEU A 164 1.78 -11.46 15.57
C LEU A 164 1.44 -11.50 17.06
N LEU A 165 0.85 -10.43 17.62
CA LEU A 165 0.38 -10.39 19.00
C LEU A 165 -0.94 -11.16 19.21
N GLY A 166 -1.60 -11.57 18.12
CA GLY A 166 -2.81 -12.40 18.14
C GLY A 166 -3.96 -11.75 18.91
N SER A 167 -4.60 -12.54 19.79
CA SER A 167 -5.77 -12.11 20.59
C SER A 167 -5.49 -11.04 21.64
N ARG A 168 -4.23 -10.61 21.81
CA ARG A 168 -3.84 -9.58 22.77
C ARG A 168 -4.19 -8.16 22.30
N VAL A 169 -4.41 -7.99 21.00
CA VAL A 169 -4.69 -6.68 20.40
C VAL A 169 -6.18 -6.59 20.08
N ALA A 170 -6.81 -5.50 20.49
CA ALA A 170 -8.22 -5.25 20.17
C ALA A 170 -8.37 -5.05 18.65
N PRO A 171 -9.44 -5.58 18.02
CA PRO A 171 -9.68 -5.38 16.58
C PRO A 171 -9.68 -3.91 16.16
N GLY A 172 -10.18 -3.01 17.01
CA GLY A 172 -10.17 -1.57 16.76
C GLY A 172 -8.78 -0.94 16.64
N LEU A 173 -7.72 -1.54 17.21
CA LEU A 173 -6.35 -1.06 17.02
C LEU A 173 -5.81 -1.40 15.62
N VAL A 174 -6.25 -2.53 15.05
CA VAL A 174 -5.86 -2.93 13.68
C VAL A 174 -6.50 -1.98 12.69
N THR A 175 -7.79 -1.69 12.83
CA THR A 175 -8.48 -0.75 11.94
C THR A 175 -7.93 0.67 12.09
N PHE A 176 -7.64 1.11 13.32
CA PHE A 176 -6.97 2.37 13.58
C PHE A 176 -5.60 2.48 12.90
N LEU A 177 -4.75 1.45 12.98
CA LEU A 177 -3.43 1.45 12.33
C LEU A 177 -3.54 1.47 10.79
N ILE A 178 -4.51 0.75 10.22
CA ILE A 178 -4.78 0.78 8.78
C ILE A 178 -5.19 2.20 8.36
N ALA A 179 -6.16 2.80 9.06
CA ALA A 179 -6.63 4.15 8.76
C ALA A 179 -5.52 5.21 8.92
N LEU A 180 -4.69 5.09 9.98
CA LEU A 180 -3.51 5.93 10.19
C LEU A 180 -2.55 5.84 9.00
N ALA A 181 -2.18 4.63 8.60
CA ALA A 181 -1.23 4.39 7.50
C ALA A 181 -1.76 4.94 6.17
N ILE A 182 -3.05 4.79 5.88
CA ILE A 182 -3.66 5.33 4.66
C ILE A 182 -3.58 6.86 4.63
N VAL A 183 -3.84 7.53 5.76
CA VAL A 183 -3.74 9.00 5.84
C VAL A 183 -2.28 9.46 5.76
N ASP A 184 -1.36 8.75 6.41
CA ASP A 184 0.08 9.01 6.32
C ASP A 184 0.58 8.86 4.87
N ASP A 185 0.16 7.81 4.15
CA ASP A 185 0.52 7.57 2.75
C ASP A 185 -0.03 8.65 1.82
N LEU A 186 -1.30 9.06 2.02
CA LEU A 186 -1.88 10.19 1.29
C LEU A 186 -1.10 11.48 1.54
N GLY A 187 -0.74 11.72 2.80
CA GLY A 187 0.08 12.85 3.18
C GLY A 187 1.48 12.80 2.54
N ALA A 188 2.11 11.62 2.52
CA ALA A 188 3.40 11.42 1.87
C ALA A 188 3.33 11.70 0.36
N VAL A 189 2.30 11.21 -0.33
CA VAL A 189 2.06 11.53 -1.75
C VAL A 189 1.93 13.03 -1.98
N ALA A 190 1.18 13.73 -1.14
CA ALA A 190 1.02 15.18 -1.24
C ALA A 190 2.35 15.92 -1.03
N VAL A 191 3.16 15.47 -0.07
CA VAL A 191 4.50 16.04 0.17
C VAL A 191 5.43 15.78 -1.01
N ILE A 192 5.44 14.57 -1.57
CA ILE A 192 6.21 14.21 -2.76
C ILE A 192 5.86 15.12 -3.94
N ALA A 193 4.57 15.34 -4.17
CA ALA A 193 4.08 16.19 -5.25
C ALA A 193 4.53 17.65 -5.12
N LEU A 194 4.54 18.19 -3.89
CA LEU A 194 4.74 19.62 -3.65
C LEU A 194 6.21 20.00 -3.41
N PHE A 195 7.00 19.11 -2.79
CA PHE A 195 8.33 19.47 -2.28
C PHE A 195 9.49 18.77 -2.97
N TYR A 196 9.26 17.64 -3.65
CA TYR A 196 10.32 16.88 -4.31
C TYR A 196 10.30 17.04 -5.84
N THR A 197 9.52 17.99 -6.37
CA THR A 197 9.38 18.25 -7.80
C THR A 197 10.48 19.20 -8.29
N ASP A 198 11.36 18.74 -9.18
CA ASP A 198 12.52 19.50 -9.66
C ASP A 198 12.15 20.62 -10.65
N THR A 199 11.48 20.26 -11.75
CA THR A 199 11.11 21.19 -12.83
C THR A 199 9.69 20.92 -13.28
N ILE A 200 8.94 21.97 -13.61
CA ILE A 200 7.54 21.82 -14.03
C ILE A 200 7.42 22.22 -15.49
N ASN A 201 7.26 21.23 -16.37
CA ASN A 201 6.77 21.47 -17.72
C ASN A 201 5.24 21.59 -17.67
N VAL A 202 4.78 22.84 -17.70
CA VAL A 202 3.36 23.20 -17.62
C VAL A 202 2.54 22.57 -18.76
N GLY A 203 3.10 22.43 -19.97
CA GLY A 203 2.37 21.83 -21.09
C GLY A 203 2.09 20.34 -20.88
N ALA A 204 3.07 19.59 -20.40
CA ALA A 204 2.90 18.19 -20.05
C ALA A 204 1.96 18.02 -18.85
N LEU A 205 2.08 18.88 -17.83
CA LEU A 205 1.20 18.88 -16.67
C LEU A 205 -0.27 19.15 -17.03
N LEU A 206 -0.53 20.16 -17.88
CA LEU A 206 -1.87 20.44 -18.40
C LEU A 206 -2.43 19.27 -19.21
N SER A 207 -1.58 18.60 -19.99
CA SER A 207 -1.97 17.40 -20.74
C SER A 207 -2.36 16.25 -19.81
N ALA A 208 -1.62 16.04 -18.73
CA ALA A 208 -1.97 15.05 -17.70
C ALA A 208 -3.31 15.38 -17.02
N PHE A 209 -3.55 16.64 -16.65
CA PHE A 209 -4.85 17.08 -16.09
C PHE A 209 -5.99 16.99 -17.11
N ALA A 210 -5.73 17.22 -18.40
CA ALA A 210 -6.73 17.04 -19.44
C ALA A 210 -7.13 15.56 -19.57
N VAL A 211 -6.17 14.63 -19.55
CA VAL A 211 -6.45 13.19 -19.52
C VAL A 211 -7.25 12.81 -18.27
N TRP A 212 -6.85 13.31 -17.09
CA TRP A 212 -7.58 13.07 -15.85
C TRP A 212 -9.02 13.60 -15.92
N GLY A 213 -9.22 14.80 -16.49
CA GLY A 213 -10.54 15.37 -16.73
C GLY A 213 -11.41 14.48 -17.64
N VAL A 214 -10.84 13.90 -18.70
CA VAL A 214 -11.54 12.93 -19.55
C VAL A 214 -11.91 11.66 -18.79
N LEU A 215 -10.99 11.12 -17.98
CA LEU A 215 -11.30 9.95 -17.12
C LEU A 215 -12.40 10.27 -16.10
N TRP A 216 -12.38 11.47 -15.54
CA TRP A 216 -13.44 11.94 -14.66
C TRP A 216 -14.79 12.06 -15.38
N LEU A 217 -14.80 12.57 -16.61
CA LEU A 217 -16.00 12.60 -17.45
C LEU A 217 -16.52 11.20 -17.76
N PHE A 218 -15.64 10.22 -18.00
CA PHE A 218 -16.06 8.81 -18.16
C PHE A 218 -16.74 8.26 -16.90
N ASN A 219 -16.26 8.63 -15.72
CA ASN A 219 -16.89 8.25 -14.45
C ASN A 219 -18.27 8.90 -14.31
N LEU A 220 -18.39 10.20 -14.61
CA LEU A 220 -19.67 10.91 -14.59
C LEU A 220 -20.66 10.34 -15.63
N ALA A 221 -20.16 9.94 -16.80
CA ALA A 221 -20.96 9.30 -17.85
C ALA A 221 -21.35 7.84 -17.53
N GLY A 222 -20.89 7.29 -16.40
CA GLY A 222 -21.22 5.94 -15.98
C GLY A 222 -20.53 4.86 -16.82
N ILE A 223 -19.28 5.07 -17.20
CA ILE A 223 -18.46 4.04 -17.86
C ILE A 223 -17.80 3.18 -16.78
N TYR A 224 -18.32 1.95 -16.60
CA TYR A 224 -17.83 0.99 -15.59
C TYR A 224 -16.75 0.03 -16.11
N ARG A 225 -16.40 0.12 -17.41
CA ARG A 225 -15.33 -0.69 -17.99
C ARG A 225 -13.97 -0.15 -17.51
N VAL A 226 -13.07 -1.03 -17.09
CA VAL A 226 -11.75 -0.66 -16.56
C VAL A 226 -10.78 -0.17 -17.65
N LEU A 227 -10.87 -0.73 -18.86
CA LEU A 227 -9.88 -0.51 -19.93
C LEU A 227 -9.65 0.97 -20.28
N PRO A 228 -10.68 1.83 -20.43
CA PRO A 228 -10.45 3.27 -20.67
C PRO A 228 -9.64 3.95 -19.56
N TYR A 229 -9.87 3.59 -18.30
CA TYR A 229 -9.13 4.14 -17.16
C TYR A 229 -7.70 3.62 -17.12
N ALA A 230 -7.46 2.36 -17.48
CA ALA A 230 -6.12 1.80 -17.58
C ALA A 230 -5.29 2.50 -18.66
N VAL A 231 -5.88 2.70 -19.86
CA VAL A 231 -5.21 3.42 -20.96
C VAL A 231 -4.96 4.88 -20.58
N GLY A 232 -5.96 5.57 -20.04
CA GLY A 232 -5.79 6.94 -19.59
C GLY A 232 -4.79 7.09 -18.43
N GLY A 233 -4.71 6.09 -17.54
CA GLY A 233 -3.71 6.07 -16.46
C GLY A 233 -2.29 5.96 -16.99
N ILE A 234 -2.05 5.11 -17.99
CA ILE A 234 -0.73 5.00 -18.66
C ILE A 234 -0.37 6.30 -19.39
N LEU A 235 -1.34 6.91 -20.08
CA LEU A 235 -1.14 8.22 -20.74
C LEU A 235 -0.88 9.33 -19.72
N MET A 236 -1.57 9.32 -18.59
CA MET A 236 -1.34 10.30 -17.53
C MET A 236 0.03 10.09 -16.88
N TRP A 237 0.46 8.84 -16.67
CA TRP A 237 1.79 8.51 -16.17
C TRP A 237 2.89 9.03 -17.09
N SER A 238 2.75 8.86 -18.41
CA SER A 238 3.74 9.36 -19.37
C SER A 238 3.78 10.90 -19.43
N PHE A 239 2.64 11.58 -19.33
CA PHE A 239 2.61 13.04 -19.24
C PHE A 239 3.14 13.56 -17.90
N MET A 240 2.90 12.86 -16.80
CA MET A 240 3.48 13.21 -15.50
C MET A 240 5.01 13.08 -15.54
N LEU A 241 5.53 11.96 -16.06
CA LEU A 241 6.96 11.77 -16.29
C LEU A 241 7.58 12.90 -17.14
N ALA A 242 6.90 13.33 -18.20
CA ALA A 242 7.34 14.46 -19.03
C ALA A 242 7.17 15.83 -18.36
N SER A 243 6.31 15.94 -17.35
CA SER A 243 6.04 17.18 -16.62
C SER A 243 7.08 17.50 -15.56
N GLY A 244 7.88 16.52 -15.14
CA GLY A 244 8.80 16.60 -14.01
C GLY A 244 8.14 16.47 -12.64
N VAL A 245 6.80 16.40 -12.57
CA VAL A 245 6.06 15.91 -11.40
C VAL A 245 6.18 14.39 -11.33
N HIS A 246 6.31 13.83 -10.13
CA HIS A 246 6.44 12.39 -9.93
C HIS A 246 5.35 11.57 -10.61
N ALA A 247 5.76 10.61 -11.44
CA ALA A 247 4.86 9.78 -12.21
C ALA A 247 3.97 8.88 -11.33
N THR A 248 4.38 8.60 -10.10
CA THR A 248 3.63 7.80 -9.12
C THR A 248 2.27 8.41 -8.74
N ILE A 249 2.15 9.74 -8.77
CA ILE A 249 0.89 10.46 -8.49
C ILE A 249 -0.18 10.14 -9.53
N ALA A 250 0.23 9.77 -10.76
CA ALA A 250 -0.70 9.31 -11.79
C ALA A 250 -1.50 8.08 -11.33
N GLY A 251 -0.89 7.19 -10.54
CA GLY A 251 -1.59 6.05 -9.95
C GLY A 251 -2.77 6.50 -9.09
N VAL A 252 -2.51 7.37 -8.10
CA VAL A 252 -3.54 7.88 -7.18
C VAL A 252 -4.65 8.60 -7.95
N LEU A 253 -4.29 9.52 -8.85
CA LEU A 253 -5.27 10.30 -9.62
C LEU A 253 -6.14 9.41 -10.51
N THR A 254 -5.58 8.37 -11.13
CA THR A 254 -6.34 7.41 -11.94
C THR A 254 -7.35 6.65 -11.08
N ALA A 255 -6.91 6.17 -9.91
CA ALA A 255 -7.78 5.47 -8.98
C ALA A 255 -8.94 6.35 -8.48
N LEU A 256 -8.66 7.61 -8.20
CA LEU A 256 -9.68 8.60 -7.83
C LEU A 256 -10.69 8.86 -8.95
N ALA A 257 -10.33 8.65 -10.22
CA ALA A 257 -11.26 8.76 -11.35
C ALA A 257 -12.14 7.52 -11.55
N ILE A 258 -11.76 6.32 -11.08
CA ILE A 258 -12.50 5.07 -11.34
C ILE A 258 -13.83 5.01 -10.55
N PRO A 259 -14.97 4.60 -11.13
CA PRO A 259 -16.25 4.53 -10.42
C PRO A 259 -16.21 3.66 -9.16
N ALA A 260 -16.72 4.22 -8.05
CA ALA A 260 -16.80 3.54 -6.76
C ALA A 260 -18.23 3.30 -6.26
N ARG A 261 -19.23 3.70 -7.04
CA ARG A 261 -20.64 3.40 -6.77
C ARG A 261 -21.03 2.13 -7.51
N PRO A 262 -21.89 1.27 -6.94
CA PRO A 262 -22.34 0.07 -7.62
C PRO A 262 -23.28 0.41 -8.79
N LYS A 263 -23.28 -0.42 -9.84
CA LYS A 263 -24.18 -0.26 -11.00
C LYS A 263 -25.61 -0.67 -10.64
N ILE A 264 -25.75 -1.67 -9.78
CA ILE A 264 -27.03 -2.22 -9.29
C ILE A 264 -27.18 -1.88 -7.81
N ASN A 265 -28.38 -1.46 -7.39
CA ASN A 265 -28.67 -1.22 -5.99
C ASN A 265 -28.50 -2.54 -5.18
N PRO A 266 -27.67 -2.57 -4.13
CA PRO A 266 -27.48 -3.76 -3.30
C PRO A 266 -28.78 -4.33 -2.71
N GLN A 267 -29.79 -3.51 -2.44
CA GLN A 267 -31.09 -3.99 -1.95
C GLN A 267 -31.83 -4.85 -2.99
N TYR A 268 -31.68 -4.51 -4.28
CA TYR A 268 -32.29 -5.27 -5.38
C TYR A 268 -31.57 -6.61 -5.62
N PHE A 269 -30.33 -6.75 -5.16
CA PHE A 269 -29.57 -7.99 -5.31
C PHE A 269 -30.21 -9.15 -4.56
N ASP A 270 -30.68 -8.92 -3.34
CA ASP A 270 -31.29 -9.97 -2.51
C ASP A 270 -32.56 -10.52 -3.16
N ASP A 271 -33.44 -9.61 -3.61
CA ASP A 271 -34.68 -9.95 -4.31
C ASP A 271 -34.41 -10.73 -5.61
N VAL A 272 -33.44 -10.27 -6.41
CA VAL A 272 -33.05 -10.90 -7.67
C VAL A 272 -32.49 -12.30 -7.44
N VAL A 273 -31.57 -12.46 -6.48
CA VAL A 273 -30.96 -13.75 -6.18
C VAL A 273 -31.99 -14.73 -5.65
N HIS A 274 -32.89 -14.31 -4.76
CA HIS A 274 -33.98 -15.17 -4.29
C HIS A 274 -34.88 -15.65 -5.44
N GLY A 275 -35.32 -14.73 -6.31
CA GLY A 275 -36.14 -15.09 -7.47
C GLY A 275 -35.43 -16.01 -8.46
N LEU A 276 -34.12 -15.80 -8.69
CA LEU A 276 -33.29 -16.66 -9.54
C LEU A 276 -33.11 -18.05 -8.92
N LEU A 277 -32.86 -18.14 -7.62
CA LEU A 277 -32.76 -19.42 -6.90
C LEU A 277 -34.07 -20.21 -6.92
N GLU A 278 -35.22 -19.54 -6.84
CA GLU A 278 -36.51 -20.22 -7.03
C GLU A 278 -36.67 -20.76 -8.45
N LYS A 279 -36.28 -20.00 -9.48
CA LYS A 279 -36.29 -20.48 -10.87
C LYS A 279 -35.35 -21.67 -11.08
N PHE A 280 -34.18 -21.63 -10.46
CA PHE A 280 -33.21 -22.74 -10.47
C PHE A 280 -33.82 -24.03 -9.92
N ARG A 281 -34.58 -23.92 -8.82
CA ARG A 281 -35.26 -25.04 -8.16
C ARG A 281 -36.42 -25.62 -8.97
N LYS A 282 -37.11 -24.79 -9.77
CA LYS A 282 -38.29 -25.21 -10.55
C LYS A 282 -37.97 -26.01 -11.80
N HIS A 283 -36.73 -25.98 -12.30
CA HIS A 283 -36.30 -26.73 -13.48
C HIS A 283 -35.20 -27.76 -13.14
N PRO A 284 -35.47 -28.72 -12.23
CA PRO A 284 -34.48 -29.72 -11.89
C PRO A 284 -34.22 -30.61 -13.10
N ASN A 285 -32.95 -30.75 -13.48
CA ASN A 285 -32.56 -31.76 -14.46
C ASN A 285 -32.55 -33.14 -13.76
N GLN A 286 -33.64 -33.88 -13.86
CA GLN A 286 -33.86 -35.09 -13.05
C GLN A 286 -32.99 -36.28 -13.48
N ASN A 287 -32.46 -36.26 -14.71
CA ASN A 287 -31.80 -37.42 -15.33
C ASN A 287 -30.28 -37.28 -15.50
N THR A 288 -29.70 -36.11 -15.21
CA THR A 288 -28.24 -35.91 -15.36
C THR A 288 -27.72 -34.95 -14.29
N ILE A 289 -26.44 -35.07 -13.96
CA ILE A 289 -25.71 -34.13 -13.10
C ILE A 289 -25.41 -32.78 -13.78
N PHE A 290 -25.78 -32.62 -15.05
CA PHE A 290 -25.50 -31.43 -15.84
C PHE A 290 -26.60 -30.38 -15.69
N LEU A 291 -26.20 -29.11 -15.69
CA LEU A 291 -27.13 -27.98 -15.69
C LEU A 291 -27.96 -27.99 -16.98
N SER A 292 -29.27 -27.84 -16.85
CA SER A 292 -30.14 -27.53 -18.00
C SER A 292 -29.78 -26.14 -18.56
N GLU A 293 -30.15 -25.85 -19.81
CA GLU A 293 -29.93 -24.51 -20.41
C GLU A 293 -30.57 -23.40 -19.57
N ASP A 294 -31.76 -23.64 -19.00
CA ASP A 294 -32.42 -22.69 -18.09
C ASP A 294 -31.62 -22.47 -16.80
N GLN A 295 -31.08 -23.55 -16.21
CA GLN A 295 -30.25 -23.47 -15.01
C GLN A 295 -28.92 -22.75 -15.27
N LYS A 296 -28.31 -22.94 -16.44
CA LYS A 296 -27.11 -22.18 -16.86
C LYS A 296 -27.43 -20.68 -16.96
N GLY A 297 -28.52 -20.31 -17.62
CA GLY A 297 -28.96 -18.91 -17.74
C GLY A 297 -29.21 -18.25 -16.38
N VAL A 298 -29.78 -19.00 -15.43
CA VAL A 298 -29.97 -18.53 -14.05
C VAL A 298 -28.64 -18.27 -13.35
N ILE A 299 -27.66 -19.19 -13.43
CA ILE A 299 -26.34 -19.01 -12.81
C ILE A 299 -25.62 -17.80 -13.42
N LEU A 300 -25.62 -17.65 -14.74
CA LEU A 300 -25.03 -16.49 -15.42
C LEU A 300 -25.70 -15.17 -15.00
N SER A 301 -27.01 -15.19 -14.77
CA SER A 301 -27.74 -14.01 -14.27
C SER A 301 -27.36 -13.66 -12.83
N VAL A 302 -27.12 -14.66 -11.97
CA VAL A 302 -26.60 -14.45 -10.61
C VAL A 302 -25.19 -13.85 -10.66
N GLU A 303 -24.34 -14.36 -11.56
CA GLU A 303 -22.99 -13.82 -11.77
C GLU A 303 -23.03 -12.36 -12.25
N GLU A 304 -23.87 -12.03 -13.24
CA GLU A 304 -24.04 -10.66 -13.74
C GLU A 304 -24.57 -9.72 -12.66
N ALA A 305 -25.55 -10.17 -11.85
CA ALA A 305 -26.06 -9.42 -10.73
C ALA A 305 -24.97 -9.18 -9.66
N ALA A 306 -24.19 -10.21 -9.33
CA ALA A 306 -23.11 -10.11 -8.36
C ALA A 306 -22.03 -9.13 -8.82
N VAL A 307 -21.65 -9.18 -10.10
CA VAL A 307 -20.71 -8.23 -10.72
C VAL A 307 -21.29 -6.81 -10.73
N GLY A 308 -22.58 -6.64 -10.99
CA GLY A 308 -23.22 -5.32 -11.06
C GLY A 308 -23.32 -4.61 -9.71
N VAL A 309 -23.35 -5.34 -8.61
CA VAL A 309 -23.41 -4.78 -7.23
C VAL A 309 -22.01 -4.42 -6.71
N GLN A 310 -20.95 -4.93 -7.34
CA GLN A 310 -19.58 -4.59 -6.98
C GLN A 310 -19.04 -3.46 -7.88
N PRO A 311 -18.68 -2.29 -7.33
CA PRO A 311 -18.06 -1.24 -8.13
C PRO A 311 -16.70 -1.68 -8.69
N PRO A 312 -16.28 -1.15 -9.85
CA PRO A 312 -15.02 -1.53 -10.47
C PRO A 312 -13.82 -1.17 -9.59
N SER A 313 -13.87 -0.08 -8.81
CA SER A 313 -12.80 0.26 -7.87
C SER A 313 -12.57 -0.84 -6.82
N MET A 314 -13.64 -1.38 -6.23
CA MET A 314 -13.57 -2.44 -5.22
C MET A 314 -13.06 -3.76 -5.81
N ARG A 315 -13.50 -4.10 -7.03
CA ARG A 315 -13.02 -5.29 -7.74
C ARG A 315 -11.53 -5.19 -8.02
N LEU A 316 -11.07 -4.03 -8.48
CA LEU A 316 -9.66 -3.78 -8.77
C LEU A 316 -8.83 -3.83 -7.49
N GLU A 317 -9.24 -3.14 -6.43
CA GLU A 317 -8.58 -3.16 -5.12
C GLU A 317 -8.37 -4.60 -4.64
N HIS A 318 -9.45 -5.40 -4.62
CA HIS A 318 -9.38 -6.80 -4.20
C HIS A 318 -8.43 -7.63 -5.07
N SER A 319 -8.48 -7.46 -6.39
CA SER A 319 -7.63 -8.21 -7.33
C SER A 319 -6.16 -7.80 -7.31
N LEU A 320 -5.86 -6.55 -6.97
CA LEU A 320 -4.52 -5.97 -7.04
C LEU A 320 -3.77 -6.03 -5.71
N HIS A 321 -4.48 -6.11 -4.59
CA HIS A 321 -3.86 -6.19 -3.27
C HIS A 321 -2.77 -7.27 -3.20
N LEU A 322 -3.08 -8.48 -3.64
CA LEU A 322 -2.14 -9.61 -3.56
C LEU A 322 -0.95 -9.51 -4.52
N PRO A 323 -1.12 -9.22 -5.83
CA PRO A 323 0.00 -8.96 -6.73
C PRO A 323 0.90 -7.83 -6.26
N VAL A 324 0.34 -6.73 -5.75
CA VAL A 324 1.13 -5.60 -5.27
C VAL A 324 1.94 -6.01 -4.04
N ALA A 325 1.32 -6.68 -3.07
CA ALA A 325 1.96 -7.10 -1.83
C ALA A 325 3.05 -8.18 -2.02
N LEU A 326 2.90 -9.09 -3.00
CA LEU A 326 3.82 -10.20 -3.22
C LEU A 326 4.82 -10.01 -4.35
N LEU A 327 4.57 -9.08 -5.28
CA LEU A 327 5.44 -8.84 -6.43
C LEU A 327 5.97 -7.41 -6.45
N VAL A 328 5.10 -6.39 -6.40
CA VAL A 328 5.54 -4.99 -6.53
C VAL A 328 6.42 -4.56 -5.35
N ILE A 329 5.92 -4.70 -4.11
CA ILE A 329 6.66 -4.24 -2.92
C ILE A 329 7.94 -5.06 -2.70
N PRO A 330 7.94 -6.40 -2.82
CA PRO A 330 9.17 -7.17 -2.67
C PRO A 330 10.20 -6.91 -3.78
N LEU A 331 9.77 -6.67 -5.02
CA LEU A 331 10.68 -6.30 -6.12
C LEU A 331 11.26 -4.90 -5.92
N PHE A 332 10.44 -3.95 -5.42
CA PHE A 332 10.91 -2.63 -5.01
C PHE A 332 11.99 -2.75 -3.92
N ALA A 333 11.74 -3.55 -2.88
CA ALA A 333 12.75 -3.79 -1.85
C ALA A 333 14.00 -4.46 -2.41
N LEU A 334 13.86 -5.42 -3.33
CA LEU A 334 15.02 -6.06 -3.97
C LEU A 334 15.90 -5.06 -4.72
N ALA A 335 15.30 -4.06 -5.38
CA ALA A 335 16.01 -3.04 -6.17
C ALA A 335 16.61 -1.92 -5.32
N ASN A 336 16.02 -1.61 -4.16
CA ASN A 336 16.38 -0.43 -3.38
C ASN A 336 17.04 -0.72 -2.04
N ALA A 337 16.81 -1.89 -1.44
CA ALA A 337 17.36 -2.22 -0.12
C ALA A 337 18.82 -2.67 -0.16
N GLY A 338 19.35 -3.03 -1.33
CA GLY A 338 20.72 -3.50 -1.50
C GLY A 338 21.70 -2.33 -1.42
N ILE A 339 22.21 -2.09 -0.22
CA ILE A 339 23.29 -1.13 0.04
C ILE A 339 24.60 -1.87 0.31
N GLU A 340 25.69 -1.35 -0.24
CA GLU A 340 27.04 -1.78 0.15
C GLU A 340 27.33 -1.20 1.54
N ILE A 341 27.51 -2.07 2.54
CA ILE A 341 27.72 -1.69 3.94
C ILE A 341 29.20 -1.81 4.23
N SER A 342 29.89 -0.67 4.37
CA SER A 342 31.26 -0.67 4.87
C SER A 342 31.30 -0.59 6.41
N ALA A 343 32.44 -1.00 7.00
CA ALA A 343 32.66 -0.84 8.44
C ALA A 343 32.63 0.64 8.88
N ARG A 344 32.99 1.55 7.97
CA ARG A 344 32.92 3.00 8.19
C ARG A 344 31.47 3.46 8.27
N ASP A 345 30.63 3.02 7.34
CA ASP A 345 29.22 3.35 7.29
C ASP A 345 28.53 2.97 8.60
N LEU A 346 28.76 1.74 9.08
CA LEU A 346 28.23 1.26 10.37
C LEU A 346 28.65 2.11 11.57
N ALA A 347 29.89 2.59 11.59
CA ALA A 347 30.38 3.46 12.66
C ALA A 347 29.75 4.87 12.57
N GLU A 348 29.49 5.35 11.36
CA GLU A 348 28.92 6.67 11.11
C GLU A 348 27.40 6.74 11.27
N VAL A 349 26.66 5.62 11.24
CA VAL A 349 25.17 5.60 11.40
C VAL A 349 24.70 6.40 12.62
N PHE A 350 25.42 6.33 13.74
CA PHE A 350 25.03 7.00 14.99
C PHE A 350 25.61 8.40 15.16
N SER A 351 26.38 8.90 14.21
CA SER A 351 26.95 10.25 14.23
C SER A 351 26.51 11.10 13.04
N HIS A 352 26.13 10.47 11.94
CA HIS A 352 25.75 11.16 10.71
C HIS A 352 24.36 11.82 10.89
N PRO A 353 24.20 13.13 10.57
CA PRO A 353 22.95 13.86 10.79
C PRO A 353 21.72 13.27 10.08
N VAL A 354 21.91 12.70 8.89
CA VAL A 354 20.82 12.06 8.11
C VAL A 354 20.28 10.84 8.83
N SER A 355 21.15 9.90 9.19
CA SER A 355 20.74 8.65 9.84
C SER A 355 20.19 8.92 11.23
N LEU A 356 20.82 9.80 12.02
CA LEU A 356 20.29 10.23 13.32
C LEU A 356 18.93 10.91 13.19
N GLY A 357 18.77 11.84 12.25
CA GLY A 357 17.51 12.51 11.98
C GLY A 357 16.39 11.52 11.65
N ILE A 358 16.69 10.51 10.83
CA ILE A 358 15.75 9.45 10.46
C ILE A 358 15.43 8.56 11.66
N ILE A 359 16.44 8.09 12.40
CA ILE A 359 16.25 7.20 13.55
C ILE A 359 15.41 7.87 14.63
N VAL A 360 15.77 9.10 15.03
CA VAL A 360 15.04 9.83 16.06
C VAL A 360 13.65 10.24 15.54
N GLY A 361 13.53 10.67 14.28
CA GLY A 361 12.26 11.02 13.66
C GLY A 361 11.28 9.84 13.61
N LEU A 362 11.70 8.69 13.10
CA LEU A 362 10.86 7.50 12.99
C LEU A 362 10.57 6.82 14.33
N VAL A 363 11.54 6.73 15.24
CA VAL A 363 11.31 6.04 16.53
C VAL A 363 10.62 6.95 17.53
N VAL A 364 11.20 8.12 17.80
CA VAL A 364 10.72 9.04 18.84
C VAL A 364 9.63 9.95 18.26
N GLY A 365 9.88 10.53 17.09
CA GLY A 365 8.96 11.46 16.46
C GLY A 365 7.61 10.84 16.14
N LYS A 366 7.56 9.65 15.52
CA LYS A 366 6.27 8.99 15.22
C LYS A 366 5.55 8.60 16.49
N THR A 367 6.26 8.10 17.49
CA THR A 367 5.66 7.72 18.77
C THR A 367 5.02 8.93 19.46
N ILE A 368 5.74 10.04 19.58
CA ILE A 368 5.23 11.28 20.18
C ILE A 368 4.11 11.88 19.32
N GLY A 369 4.31 11.93 18.00
CA GLY A 369 3.35 12.45 17.04
C GLY A 369 2.03 11.71 17.07
N VAL A 370 2.05 10.39 16.85
CA VAL A 370 0.86 9.55 16.79
C VAL A 370 0.22 9.43 18.18
N ALA A 371 0.96 8.95 19.18
CA ALA A 371 0.37 8.67 20.50
C ALA A 371 0.03 9.94 21.26
N GLY A 372 0.87 10.98 21.17
CA GLY A 372 0.67 12.24 21.87
C GLY A 372 -0.52 13.03 21.31
N THR A 373 -0.64 13.14 19.99
CA THR A 373 -1.79 13.84 19.39
C THR A 373 -3.09 13.04 19.52
N ALA A 374 -3.05 11.71 19.39
CA ALA A 374 -4.20 10.85 19.65
C ALA A 374 -4.68 10.97 21.11
N TRP A 375 -3.75 10.93 22.08
CA TRP A 375 -4.07 11.14 23.49
C TRP A 375 -4.67 12.53 23.74
N LEU A 376 -4.08 13.58 23.16
CA LEU A 376 -4.59 14.93 23.29
C LEU A 376 -6.01 15.07 22.69
N ALA A 377 -6.24 14.52 21.49
CA ALA A 377 -7.54 14.55 20.82
C ALA A 377 -8.64 13.85 21.65
N THR A 378 -8.29 12.72 22.28
CA THR A 378 -9.23 12.00 23.17
C THR A 378 -9.50 12.75 24.47
N LYS A 379 -8.47 13.40 25.04
CA LYS A 379 -8.61 14.21 26.25
C LYS A 379 -9.43 15.48 26.04
N LEU A 380 -9.33 16.09 24.87
CA LEU A 380 -10.10 17.27 24.46
C LEU A 380 -11.53 16.93 24.01
N GLY A 381 -11.92 15.65 23.96
CA GLY A 381 -13.24 15.23 23.50
C GLY A 381 -13.47 15.39 21.99
N ILE A 382 -12.40 15.58 21.20
CA ILE A 382 -12.44 15.72 19.74
C ILE A 382 -12.67 14.35 19.09
N ALA A 383 -12.14 13.29 19.69
CA ALA A 383 -12.29 11.93 19.20
C ALA A 383 -12.37 10.89 20.33
N SER A 384 -12.83 9.68 20.03
CA SER A 384 -12.90 8.57 20.97
C SER A 384 -11.80 7.54 20.71
N LEU A 385 -11.32 6.89 21.77
CA LEU A 385 -10.40 5.75 21.64
C LEU A 385 -11.00 4.64 20.76
N PRO A 386 -10.17 3.88 20.04
CA PRO A 386 -10.65 2.72 19.29
C PRO A 386 -11.33 1.70 20.22
N SER A 387 -12.28 0.95 19.68
CA SER A 387 -13.06 -0.02 20.45
C SER A 387 -12.15 -1.07 21.12
N GLY A 388 -12.26 -1.17 22.45
CA GLY A 388 -11.45 -2.10 23.26
C GLY A 388 -9.98 -1.69 23.46
N ALA A 389 -9.57 -0.50 23.00
CA ALA A 389 -8.21 -0.01 23.16
C ALA A 389 -8.00 0.73 24.49
N ARG A 390 -6.81 0.58 25.07
CA ARG A 390 -6.33 1.39 26.20
C ARG A 390 -5.42 2.52 25.69
N PRO A 391 -5.38 3.70 26.33
CA PRO A 391 -4.47 4.79 25.93
C PRO A 391 -3.00 4.38 25.85
N SER A 392 -2.56 3.48 26.75
CA SER A 392 -1.20 2.95 26.77
C SER A 392 -0.85 2.11 25.53
N GLN A 393 -1.83 1.54 24.84
CA GLN A 393 -1.61 0.80 23.59
C GLN A 393 -1.34 1.75 22.41
N LEU A 394 -1.77 3.02 22.48
CA LEU A 394 -1.47 4.02 21.45
C LEU A 394 0.03 4.30 21.33
N ILE A 395 0.79 4.21 22.42
CA ILE A 395 2.26 4.31 22.40
C ILE A 395 2.85 3.18 21.56
N GLY A 396 2.34 1.96 21.74
CA GLY A 396 2.76 0.81 20.95
C GLY A 396 2.41 0.95 19.47
N ILE A 397 1.23 1.50 19.15
CA ILE A 397 0.86 1.82 17.77
C ILE A 397 1.78 2.91 17.20
N GLY A 398 2.09 3.96 17.95
CA GLY A 398 3.03 5.00 17.52
C GLY A 398 4.43 4.47 17.21
N LEU A 399 4.91 3.51 18.01
CA LEU A 399 6.16 2.79 17.74
C LEU A 399 6.04 1.93 16.47
N LEU A 400 4.99 1.14 16.29
CA LEU A 400 4.82 0.35 15.06
C LEU A 400 4.64 1.24 13.82
N ALA A 401 4.03 2.42 13.95
CA ALA A 401 3.94 3.42 12.89
C ALA A 401 5.32 4.01 12.53
N GLY A 402 6.32 3.87 13.39
CA GLY A 402 7.71 4.21 13.13
C GLY A 402 8.44 3.26 12.18
N ILE A 403 7.82 2.16 11.76
CA ILE A 403 8.39 1.27 10.74
C ILE A 403 8.19 1.94 9.37
N GLY A 404 9.15 2.73 8.91
CA GLY A 404 9.04 3.46 7.64
C GLY A 404 9.44 2.64 6.39
N PHE A 405 10.37 1.70 6.58
CA PHE A 405 10.93 0.78 5.58
C PHE A 405 10.75 1.18 4.10
N THR A 406 9.84 0.56 3.35
CA THR A 406 9.74 0.76 1.89
C THR A 406 9.40 2.20 1.51
N MET A 407 8.43 2.81 2.18
CA MET A 407 7.98 4.17 1.88
C MET A 407 9.04 5.22 2.25
N SER A 408 9.76 5.03 3.36
CA SER A 408 10.89 5.89 3.70
C SER A 408 12.05 5.74 2.71
N ILE A 409 12.33 4.52 2.23
CA ILE A 409 13.36 4.29 1.20
C ILE A 409 12.97 4.98 -0.10
N PHE A 410 11.70 4.88 -0.50
CA PHE A 410 11.18 5.55 -1.68
C PHE A 410 11.37 7.07 -1.59
N ILE A 411 10.96 7.69 -0.46
CA ILE A 411 11.16 9.14 -0.26
C ILE A 411 12.64 9.51 -0.23
N ALA A 412 13.53 8.65 0.30
CA ALA A 412 14.97 8.91 0.31
C ALA A 412 15.55 8.98 -1.11
N GLU A 413 15.14 8.07 -2.01
CA GLU A 413 15.53 8.08 -3.43
C GLU A 413 15.07 9.37 -4.14
N LEU A 414 13.89 9.88 -3.77
CA LEU A 414 13.38 11.15 -4.30
C LEU A 414 14.10 12.38 -3.70
N ALA A 415 14.53 12.29 -2.45
CA ALA A 415 15.20 13.39 -1.76
C ALA A 415 16.63 13.64 -2.27
N TRP A 416 17.33 12.58 -2.67
CA TRP A 416 18.73 12.65 -3.08
C TRP A 416 19.03 11.82 -4.33
N PRO A 417 18.43 12.16 -5.48
CA PRO A 417 18.68 11.44 -6.73
C PRO A 417 20.18 11.47 -7.07
N GLY A 418 20.78 10.28 -7.19
CA GLY A 418 22.18 10.11 -7.57
C GLY A 418 23.23 10.42 -6.48
N GLN A 419 22.84 10.71 -5.23
CA GLN A 419 23.79 10.95 -4.13
C GLN A 419 23.97 9.69 -3.27
N THR A 420 24.80 8.76 -3.76
CA THR A 420 24.95 7.42 -3.18
C THR A 420 25.30 7.43 -1.69
N GLU A 421 26.18 8.32 -1.24
CA GLU A 421 26.60 8.39 0.18
C GLU A 421 25.43 8.73 1.11
N LEU A 422 24.62 9.74 0.75
CA LEU A 422 23.44 10.11 1.55
C LEU A 422 22.38 9.01 1.52
N LEU A 423 22.18 8.34 0.38
CA LEU A 423 21.24 7.23 0.26
C LEU A 423 21.66 6.03 1.12
N VAL A 424 22.95 5.71 1.19
CA VAL A 424 23.48 4.65 2.08
C VAL A 424 23.18 5.00 3.54
N GLN A 425 23.51 6.22 3.98
CA GLN A 425 23.23 6.68 5.35
C GLN A 425 21.72 6.71 5.66
N ALA A 426 20.90 7.15 4.71
CA ALA A 426 19.45 7.17 4.85
C ALA A 426 18.88 5.76 5.00
N LYS A 427 19.23 4.83 4.10
CA LYS A 427 18.75 3.44 4.12
C LYS A 427 19.18 2.72 5.39
N MET A 428 20.42 2.90 5.85
CA MET A 428 20.86 2.37 7.15
C MET A 428 20.05 2.95 8.32
N GLY A 429 19.83 4.27 8.33
CA GLY A 429 19.00 4.93 9.32
C GLY A 429 17.58 4.36 9.35
N ILE A 430 16.97 4.16 8.18
CA ILE A 430 15.63 3.57 8.02
C ILE A 430 15.59 2.13 8.54
N PHE A 431 16.57 1.29 8.21
CA PHE A 431 16.62 -0.10 8.67
C PHE A 431 16.76 -0.17 10.19
N MET A 432 17.67 0.61 10.77
CA MET A 432 17.87 0.67 12.22
C MET A 432 16.63 1.19 12.93
N ALA A 433 16.04 2.27 12.42
CA ALA A 433 14.80 2.82 12.97
C ALA A 433 13.66 1.80 12.93
N SER A 434 13.46 1.16 11.78
CA SER A 434 12.40 0.16 11.57
C SER A 434 12.56 -1.04 12.50
N LEU A 435 13.80 -1.51 12.70
CA LEU A 435 14.11 -2.59 13.64
C LEU A 435 13.80 -2.17 15.09
N ILE A 436 14.30 -1.01 15.52
CA ILE A 436 14.09 -0.48 16.87
C ILE A 436 12.59 -0.27 17.13
N ALA A 437 11.90 0.40 16.21
CA ALA A 437 10.48 0.72 16.28
C ALA A 437 9.60 -0.54 16.31
N GLY A 438 9.87 -1.51 15.43
CA GLY A 438 9.15 -2.78 15.39
C GLY A 438 9.35 -3.64 16.64
N VAL A 439 10.59 -3.81 17.09
CA VAL A 439 10.91 -4.61 18.28
C VAL A 439 10.35 -3.96 19.54
N SER A 440 10.58 -2.66 19.74
CA SER A 440 10.09 -1.94 20.92
C SER A 440 8.57 -1.84 20.94
N GLY A 441 7.92 -1.57 19.80
CA GLY A 441 6.46 -1.55 19.67
C GLY A 441 5.83 -2.91 19.99
N TYR A 442 6.39 -3.99 19.46
CA TYR A 442 5.95 -5.35 19.77
C TYR A 442 6.09 -5.69 21.25
N ILE A 443 7.27 -5.42 21.85
CA ILE A 443 7.51 -5.68 23.28
C ILE A 443 6.56 -4.86 24.15
N TRP A 444 6.38 -3.58 23.84
CA TRP A 444 5.50 -2.68 24.59
C TRP A 444 4.05 -3.17 24.57
N LEU A 445 3.50 -3.45 23.38
CA LEU A 445 2.15 -3.95 23.25
C LEU A 445 1.97 -5.30 23.95
N ARG A 446 2.96 -6.20 23.85
CA ARG A 446 2.94 -7.49 24.55
C ARG A 446 2.90 -7.33 26.07
N TRP A 447 3.52 -6.30 26.60
CA TRP A 447 3.55 -6.01 28.03
C TRP A 447 2.26 -5.34 28.51
N VAL A 448 1.75 -4.36 27.78
CA VAL A 448 0.55 -3.57 28.13
C VAL A 448 -0.77 -4.30 27.88
N ALA A 449 -0.80 -5.23 26.92
CA ALA A 449 -1.99 -6.02 26.59
C ALA A 449 -2.31 -7.13 27.61
N ARG A 450 -1.76 -7.04 28.83
CA ARG A 450 -2.07 -7.94 29.94
C ARG A 450 -3.39 -7.59 30.62
#